data_AF-A0A917WQV9-F1
#
_entry.id   AF-A0A917WQV9-F1
#
_cell.length_a   1.000
_cell.length_b   1.000
_cell.length_c   1.000
_cell.angle_alpha   90.00
_cell.angle_beta   90.00
_cell.angle_gamma   90.00
#
_symmetry.space_group_name_H-M   'P 1'
#
loop_
_entity.id
_entity.type
_entity.pdbx_description
1 polymer ?
#
loop_
_entity_poly.entity_id
_entity_poly.type
_entity_poly.pdbx_seq_one_letter_code
_entity_poly.pdbx_strand_id
1 'polypeptide(L)' 'MHHDIILLLDTHLAEMHTLRMRLAAPRPVRPGERWAAAVETARSAERYAAAVDDLLGLAAAVLPPPAEPAAALDAELSAV' A
#
# COMPACT_ATOMS: atom_id res chain seq x y z
N MET A 1 -4.62 10.81 19.47
CA MET A 1 -5.25 9.88 18.49
C MET A 1 -5.97 10.61 17.36
N HIS A 2 -7.06 11.36 17.59
CA HIS A 2 -7.76 12.06 16.50
C HIS A 2 -6.87 13.08 15.76
N HIS A 3 -6.09 13.87 16.50
CA HIS A 3 -5.11 14.80 15.93
C HIS A 3 -4.04 14.08 15.10
N ASP A 4 -3.54 12.95 15.58
CA ASP A 4 -2.50 12.17 14.90
C ASP A 4 -3.02 11.56 13.59
N ILE A 5 -4.27 11.09 13.56
CA ILE A 5 -4.93 10.62 12.33
C ILE A 5 -5.04 11.76 11.31
N ILE A 6 -5.42 12.96 11.75
CA ILE A 6 -5.52 14.13 10.86
C ILE A 6 -4.13 14.47 10.29
N LEU A 7 -3.08 14.47 11.11
CA LEU A 7 -1.72 14.72 10.64
C LEU A 7 -1.24 13.69 9.61
N LEU A 8 -1.55 12.40 9.82
CA LEU A 8 -1.25 11.34 8.84
C LEU A 8 -2.00 11.55 7.53
N LEU A 9 -3.28 11.94 7.61
CA LEU A 9 -4.10 12.23 6.44
C LEU A 9 -3.56 13.44 5.66
N ASP A 10 -3.24 14.53 6.35
CA ASP A 10 -2.68 15.74 5.75
C ASP A 10 -1.34 15.44 5.05
N THR A 11 -0.51 14.61 5.68
CA THR A 11 0.76 14.14 5.08
C THR A 11 0.52 13.35 3.81
N HIS A 12 -0.40 12.37 3.84
CA HIS A 12 -0.74 11.57 2.66
C HIS A 12 -1.32 12.43 1.52
N LEU A 13 -2.20 13.38 1.85
CA LEU A 13 -2.78 14.31 0.87
C LEU A 13 -1.72 15.23 0.25
N ALA A 14 -0.74 15.69 1.02
CA ALA A 14 0.38 16.48 0.51
C ALA A 14 1.27 15.66 -0.46
N GLU A 15 1.53 14.39 -0.16
CA GLU A 15 2.24 13.47 -1.07
C GLU A 15 1.44 13.27 -2.37
N MET A 16 0.13 13.02 -2.28
CA MET A 16 -0.76 12.84 -3.43
C MET A 16 -0.83 14.09 -4.31
N HIS A 17 -0.91 15.27 -3.68
CA HIS A 17 -0.91 16.53 -4.40
C HIS A 17 0.41 16.72 -5.17
N THR A 18 1.54 16.42 -4.54
CA THR A 18 2.87 16.50 -5.17
C THR A 18 2.99 15.57 -6.39
N LEU A 19 2.55 14.32 -6.26
CA LEU A 19 2.54 13.35 -7.36
C LEU A 19 1.63 13.80 -8.51
N ARG A 20 0.44 14.31 -8.18
CA ARG A 20 -0.48 14.89 -9.16
C ARG A 20 0.17 16.05 -9.92
N MET A 21 0.82 16.97 -9.21
CA MET A 21 1.51 18.10 -9.85
C MET A 21 2.64 17.63 -10.77
N ARG A 22 3.41 16.61 -10.37
CA ARG A 22 4.46 16.02 -11.21
C ARG A 22 3.91 15.40 -12.50
N LEU A 23 2.73 14.78 -12.44
CA LEU A 23 2.04 14.16 -13.58
C LEU A 23 1.31 15.18 -14.47
N ALA A 24 0.77 16.25 -13.88
CA ALA A 24 0.05 17.29 -14.60
C ALA A 24 0.97 18.35 -15.24
N ALA A 25 2.26 18.38 -14.86
CA ALA A 25 3.23 19.30 -15.42
C ALA A 25 3.31 19.16 -16.95
N PRO A 26 3.18 20.27 -17.72
CA PRO A 26 3.24 20.24 -19.17
C PRO A 26 4.69 20.05 -19.62
N ARG A 27 5.11 18.80 -19.73
CA ARG A 27 6.46 18.41 -20.18
C ARG A 27 6.44 17.06 -20.90
N PRO A 28 7.50 16.74 -21.66
CA PRO A 28 7.69 15.40 -22.19
C PRO A 28 7.76 14.39 -21.02
N VAL A 29 6.95 13.33 -21.13
CA VAL A 29 6.92 12.24 -20.15
C VAL A 29 7.82 11.12 -20.67
N ARG A 30 8.77 10.67 -19.85
CA ARG A 30 9.65 9.56 -20.24
C ARG A 30 8.86 8.24 -20.24
N PRO A 31 9.24 7.25 -21.07
CA PRO A 31 8.69 5.90 -20.95
C PRO A 31 8.83 5.37 -19.52
N GLY A 32 7.78 4.73 -19.01
CA GLY A 32 7.75 4.17 -17.64
C GLY A 32 7.50 5.19 -16.53
N GLU A 33 7.50 6.49 -16.81
CA GLU A 33 7.37 7.51 -15.77
C GLU A 33 5.96 7.58 -15.17
N ARG A 34 4.93 7.36 -16.00
CA ARG A 34 3.53 7.23 -15.55
C ARG A 34 3.35 5.99 -14.66
N TRP A 35 4.01 4.89 -15.02
CA TRP A 35 4.01 3.66 -14.22
C TRP A 35 4.69 3.90 -12.88
N ALA A 36 5.87 4.52 -12.88
CA ALA A 36 6.59 4.86 -11.66
C ALA A 36 5.74 5.75 -10.74
N ALA A 37 5.03 6.73 -11.28
CA ALA A 37 4.11 7.56 -10.49
C ALA A 37 2.94 6.75 -9.92
N ALA A 38 2.35 5.82 -10.69
CA ALA A 38 1.28 4.95 -10.19
C ALA A 38 1.76 4.03 -9.05
N VAL A 39 2.98 3.48 -9.16
CA VAL A 39 3.62 2.69 -8.09
C VAL A 39 3.88 3.56 -6.86
N GLU A 40 4.34 4.79 -7.04
CA GLU A 40 4.61 5.72 -5.95
C GLU A 40 3.32 6.12 -5.22
N THR A 41 2.22 6.31 -5.97
CA THR A 41 0.87 6.49 -5.41
C THR A 41 0.44 5.30 -4.56
N ALA A 42 0.54 4.08 -5.09
CA ALA A 42 0.16 2.86 -4.37
C ALA A 42 0.94 2.72 -3.06
N ARG A 43 2.27 2.92 -3.11
CA ARG A 43 3.14 2.85 -1.92
C ARG A 43 2.82 3.91 -0.88
N SER A 44 2.43 5.12 -1.29
CA SER A 44 2.01 6.16 -0.34
C SER A 44 0.71 5.76 0.38
N ALA A 45 -0.25 5.19 -0.34
CA ALA A 45 -1.48 4.69 0.26
C ALA A 45 -1.22 3.52 1.23
N GLU A 46 -0.33 2.59 0.88
CA GLU A 46 0.10 1.49 1.75
C GLU A 46 0.75 2.00 3.05
N ARG A 47 1.67 2.98 2.95
CA ARG A 47 2.31 3.58 4.13
C ARG A 47 1.30 4.30 5.03
N TYR A 48 0.37 5.05 4.43
CA TYR A 48 -0.69 5.72 5.18
C TYR A 48 -1.57 4.72 5.93
N ALA A 49 -2.02 3.65 5.25
CA ALA A 49 -2.82 2.60 5.86
C ALA A 49 -2.09 1.93 7.03
N ALA A 50 -0.83 1.52 6.83
CA ALA A 50 -0.03 0.92 7.88
C ALA A 50 0.15 1.84 9.09
N ALA A 51 0.42 3.13 8.87
CA ALA A 51 0.56 4.11 9.95
C ALA A 51 -0.75 4.33 10.73
N VAL A 52 -1.90 4.27 10.05
CA VAL A 52 -3.21 4.34 10.69
C VAL A 52 -3.50 3.07 11.50
N ASP A 53 -3.22 1.89 10.94
CA ASP A 53 -3.41 0.61 11.63
C ASP A 53 -2.54 0.50 12.90
N ASP A 54 -1.29 0.93 12.82
CA ASP A 54 -0.38 1.01 13.97
C ASP A 54 -0.91 1.97 15.04
N LEU A 55 -1.36 3.16 14.63
CA LEU A 55 -1.89 4.19 15.54
C LEU A 55 -3.18 3.74 16.23
N LEU A 56 -4.04 3.00 15.52
CA LEU A 56 -5.28 2.43 16.06
C LEU A 56 -5.04 1.16 16.88
N GLY A 57 -3.81 0.63 16.91
CA GLY A 57 -3.48 -0.63 17.57
C GLY A 57 -4.06 -1.86 16.86
N LEU A 58 -4.43 -1.72 15.58
CA LEU A 58 -5.01 -2.79 14.76
C LEU A 58 -3.93 -3.74 14.21
N ALA A 59 -2.67 -3.29 14.15
CA ALA A 59 -1.53 -4.13 13.72
C ALA A 59 -1.31 -5.38 14.59
N ALA A 60 -1.77 -5.37 15.85
CA ALA A 60 -1.72 -6.55 16.73
C ALA A 60 -2.84 -7.58 16.47
N ALA A 61 -3.82 -7.24 15.62
CA ALA A 61 -4.93 -8.12 15.23
C ALA A 61 -4.73 -8.70 13.82
N VAL A 62 -3.49 -8.79 13.34
CA VAL A 62 -3.17 -9.60 12.15
C VAL A 62 -3.42 -11.07 12.52
N LEU A 63 -4.51 -11.58 11.95
CA LEU A 63 -4.88 -12.99 11.81
C LEU A 63 -3.61 -13.88 11.70
N PRO A 64 -3.55 -15.07 12.34
CA PRO A 64 -2.49 -16.03 12.04
C PRO A 64 -2.36 -16.18 10.51
N PRO A 65 -1.13 -16.34 9.98
CA PRO A 65 -0.95 -16.53 8.55
C PRO A 65 -1.91 -17.62 8.08
N PRO A 66 -2.57 -17.49 6.91
CA PRO A 66 -3.34 -18.60 6.38
C PRO A 66 -2.41 -19.81 6.40
N ALA A 67 -2.82 -20.87 7.12
CA ALA A 67 -2.10 -22.13 7.08
C ALA A 67 -1.88 -22.45 5.60
N GLU A 68 -0.61 -22.49 5.19
CA GLU A 68 -0.22 -22.54 3.79
C GLU A 68 -1.03 -23.62 3.06
N PRO A 69 -1.59 -23.35 1.87
CA PRO A 69 -2.22 -24.39 1.05
C PRO A 69 -1.16 -25.31 0.38
N ALA A 70 0.05 -25.39 0.92
CA ALA A 70 1.14 -26.21 0.38
C ALA A 70 1.03 -27.69 0.78
N ALA A 71 0.40 -28.01 1.92
CA ALA A 71 0.27 -29.41 2.37
C ALA A 71 -0.88 -30.18 1.70
N ALA A 72 -1.81 -29.50 1.03
CA ALA A 72 -2.96 -30.15 0.38
C ALA A 72 -2.66 -30.65 -1.04
N LEU A 73 -1.74 -30.01 -1.76
CA LEU A 73 -1.44 -30.39 -3.15
C LEU A 73 -0.59 -31.66 -3.27
N ASP A 74 0.33 -31.91 -2.33
CA ASP A 74 1.18 -33.11 -2.36
C ASP A 74 0.41 -34.40 -2.07
N ALA A 75 -0.74 -34.30 -1.36
CA ALA A 75 -1.62 -35.45 -1.09
C ALA A 75 -2.45 -35.85 -2.32
N GLU A 76 -2.86 -34.90 -3.16
CA GLU A 76 -3.63 -35.19 -4.38
C GLU A 76 -2.74 -35.71 -5.52
N LEU A 77 -1.48 -35.29 -5.60
CA LEU A 77 -0.52 -35.75 -6.62
C LEU A 77 0.10 -37.14 -6.34
N SER A 78 0.04 -37.63 -5.10
CA SER A 78 0.47 -39.01 -4.77
C SER A 78 -0.64 -40.06 -4.91
N ALA A 79 -1.87 -39.65 -5.22
CA ALA A 79 -3.04 -40.52 -5.34
C ALA A 79 -3.48 -40.80 -6.81
N VAL A 80 -2.70 -40.34 -7.79
CA VAL A 80 -2.88 -40.60 -9.24
C VAL A 80 -1.65 -41.31 -9.78
#